data_AF-A0A2M8JSI0-F1
#
_entry.id   AF-A0A2M8JSI0-F1
#
_cell.length_a   1.000
_cell.length_b   1.000
_cell.length_c   1.000
_cell.angle_alpha   90.00
_cell.angle_beta   90.00
_cell.angle_gamma   90.00
#
_symmetry.space_group_name_H-M   'P 1'
#
loop_
_entity.id
_entity.type
_entity.pdbx_description
1 polymer ?
#
loop_
_entity_poly.entity_id
_entity_poly.type
_entity_poly.pdbx_seq_one_letter_code
_entity_poly.pdbx_strand_id
1 'polypeptide(L)' 'MSTQDLRDRKNMLLGRIFTLGSGKQELRNNINGFKGTYDPNTNETRNSIGTLVGRGNLLTTLL' A
#
# COMPACT_ATOMS: atom_id res chain seq x y z
N MET A 1 5.86 11.37 8.30
CA MET A 1 5.11 10.70 7.22
C MET A 1 6.03 10.61 6.02
N SER A 2 6.11 9.46 5.37
CA SER A 2 6.94 9.26 4.17
C SER A 2 6.09 8.72 3.03
N THR A 3 6.49 9.04 1.80
CA THR A 3 5.80 8.57 0.59
C THR A 3 6.82 7.87 -0.28
N GLN A 4 6.46 6.70 -0.80
CA GLN A 4 7.26 5.93 -1.73
C GLN A 4 6.48 5.75 -3.03
N ASP A 5 7.04 6.22 -4.14
CA ASP A 5 6.50 5.97 -5.47
C ASP A 5 6.84 4.54 -5.92
N LEU A 6 5.84 3.81 -6.41
CA LEU A 6 6.01 2.52 -7.08
C LEU A 6 5.98 2.74 -8.57
N ARG A 7 7.08 2.41 -9.24
CA ARG A 7 7.25 2.59 -10.68
C ARG A 7 7.58 1.28 -11.37
N ASP A 8 7.14 1.13 -12.60
CA ASP A 8 7.51 0.00 -13.43
C ASP A 8 8.93 0.16 -14.03
N ARG A 9 9.37 -0.83 -14.82
CA ARG A 9 10.68 -0.79 -15.51
C ARG A 9 10.80 0.31 -16.57
N LYS A 10 9.67 0.86 -17.03
CA LYS A 10 9.59 1.99 -17.98
C LYS A 10 9.44 3.33 -17.25
N ASN A 11 9.63 3.36 -15.93
CA ASN A 11 9.50 4.53 -15.06
C ASN A 11 8.07 5.10 -14.94
N MET A 12 7.05 4.33 -15.35
CA MET A 12 5.64 4.69 -15.21
C MET A 12 5.19 4.49 -13.76
N LEU A 13 4.45 5.48 -13.22
CA LEU A 13 3.88 5.39 -11.87
C LEU A 13 2.76 4.34 -11.85
N LEU A 14 2.94 3.28 -11.07
CA LEU A 14 1.94 2.26 -10.79
C LEU A 14 1.08 2.64 -9.58
N GLY A 15 1.71 3.24 -8.57
CA GLY A 15 1.05 3.62 -7.33
C GLY A 15 1.99 4.30 -6.35
N ARG A 16 1.47 4.57 -5.16
CA ARG A 16 2.21 5.19 -4.06
C ARG A 16 1.89 4.49 -2.75
N ILE A 17 2.92 4.26 -1.96
CA ILE A 17 2.80 3.82 -0.58
C ILE A 17 3.00 5.04 0.32
N PHE A 18 2.00 5.33 1.16
CA PHE A 18 2.06 6.36 2.18
C PHE A 18 2.28 5.71 3.53
N THR A 19 3.39 6.06 4.21
CA THR A 19 3.62 5.65 5.59
C THR A 19 3.09 6.74 6.52
N LEU A 20 2.00 6.42 7.21
CA LEU A 20 1.31 7.27 8.15
C LEU A 20 2.14 7.44 9.43
N GLY A 21 1.83 8.46 10.23
CA GLY A 21 2.51 8.70 11.51
C GLY A 21 2.36 7.56 12.52
N SER A 22 1.35 6.70 12.35
CA SER A 22 1.12 5.49 13.14
C SER A 22 1.98 4.29 12.71
N GLY A 23 2.82 4.43 11.68
CA GLY A 23 3.59 3.33 11.07
C GLY A 23 2.80 2.50 10.06
N LYS A 24 1.47 2.65 10.00
CA LYS A 24 0.64 2.02 8.97
C LYS A 24 1.04 2.50 7.58
N GLN A 25 1.01 1.59 6.63
CA GLN A 25 1.26 1.88 5.23
C GLN A 25 -0.05 1.81 4.45
N GLU A 26 -0.26 2.77 3.56
CA GLU A 26 -1.44 2.85 2.72
C GLU A 26 -1.00 2.79 1.26
N LEU A 27 -1.58 1.87 0.49
CA LEU A 27 -1.36 1.81 -0.94
C LEU A 27 -2.45 2.57 -1.68
N ARG A 28 -2.02 3.46 -2.56
CA ARG A 28 -2.86 4.08 -3.58
C ARG A 28 -2.35 3.73 -4.98
N ASN A 29 -3.25 3.65 -5.95
CA ASN A 29 -2.87 3.51 -7.35
C ASN A 29 -2.37 4.86 -7.92
N ASN A 30 -1.96 4.84 -9.19
CA ASN A 30 -1.48 5.99 -9.95
C ASN A 30 -2.46 7.18 -10.05
N ILE A 31 -3.76 6.95 -9.90
CA ILE A 31 -4.81 7.97 -9.88
C ILE A 31 -5.27 8.33 -8.45
N ASN A 32 -4.45 8.04 -7.44
CA ASN A 32 -4.72 8.25 -6.00
C ASN A 32 -5.93 7.48 -5.42
N GLY A 33 -6.42 6.45 -6.12
CA GLY A 33 -7.43 5.52 -5.64
C GLY A 33 -6.86 4.56 -4.59
N PHE A 34 -7.54 4.46 -3.46
CA PHE A 34 -7.17 3.59 -2.34
C PHE A 34 -7.25 2.11 -2.74
N LYS A 35 -6.17 1.35 -2.47
CA LYS A 35 -6.06 -0.08 -2.78
C LYS A 35 -5.99 -0.95 -1.55
N GLY A 36 -5.47 -0.45 -0.44
CA GLY A 36 -5.39 -1.19 0.80
C GLY A 36 -4.45 -0.56 1.81
N THR A 37 -4.33 -1.22 2.95
CA THR A 37 -3.44 -0.82 4.05
C THR A 37 -2.67 -2.01 4.60
N TYR A 38 -1.45 -1.76 5.05
CA TYR A 38 -0.65 -2.68 5.83
C TYR A 38 -0.42 -2.10 7.22
N ASP A 39 -0.67 -2.91 8.23
CA ASP A 39 -0.42 -2.57 9.63
C ASP A 39 0.79 -3.37 10.15
N PRO A 40 1.93 -2.71 10.46
CA PRO A 40 3.10 -3.41 10.98
C PRO A 40 2.90 -3.96 12.39
N ASN A 41 1.92 -3.46 13.17
CA ASN A 41 1.70 -3.92 14.55
C ASN A 41 1.06 -5.31 14.57
N THR A 42 0.12 -5.55 13.65
CA THR A 42 -0.54 -6.86 13.49
C THR A 42 0.09 -7.70 12.39
N ASN A 43 1.02 -7.11 11.62
CA ASN A 43 1.63 -7.69 10.43
C ASN A 43 0.54 -8.15 9.43
N GLU A 44 -0.48 -7.33 9.20
CA GLU A 44 -1.62 -7.66 8.35
C GLU A 44 -1.74 -6.68 7.18
N THR A 45 -2.03 -7.21 5.99
CA THR A 45 -2.46 -6.41 4.84
C THR A 45 -3.94 -6.58 4.60
N ARG A 46 -4.65 -5.47 4.48
CA ARG A 46 -6.07 -5.40 4.15
C ARG A 46 -6.27 -4.70 2.83
N ASN A 47 -7.21 -5.17 2.03
CA ASN A 47 -7.55 -4.55 0.74
C ASN A 47 -8.40 -3.27 0.95
N SER A 48 -8.82 -2.66 -0.16
CA SER A 48 -9.57 -1.40 -0.17
C SER A 48 -10.93 -1.47 0.51
N ILE A 49 -11.49 -2.66 0.68
CA ILE A 49 -12.77 -2.92 1.35
C ILE A 49 -12.59 -3.47 2.78
N GLY A 50 -11.34 -3.53 3.28
CA GLY A 50 -11.03 -3.95 4.65
C GLY A 50 -10.89 -5.47 4.86
N THR A 51 -11.01 -6.28 3.80
CA THR A 51 -10.78 -7.73 3.84
C THR A 51 -9.30 -8.02 4.08
N LEU A 52 -9.01 -8.95 4.98
CA LEU A 52 -7.66 -9.46 5.19
C LEU A 52 -7.17 -10.19 3.94
N VAL A 53 -6.12 -9.66 3.32
CA VAL A 53 -5.43 -10.28 2.17
C VAL A 53 -4.47 -11.34 2.67
N GLY A 54 -3.78 -11.04 3.79
CA GLY A 54 -2.85 -11.95 4.41
C GLY A 54 -1.99 -11.27 5.46
N ARG A 55 -1.04 -12.03 6.00
CA ARG A 55 -0.03 -11.52 6.94
C ARG A 55 1.27 -11.21 6.19
N GLY A 56 1.96 -10.15 6.58
CA GLY A 56 3.08 -9.57 5.84
C GLY A 56 2.69 -8.33 5.05
N ASN A 57 3.70 -7.61 4.53
CA ASN A 57 3.48 -6.47 3.65
C ASN A 57 3.18 -6.97 2.23
N LEU A 58 1.89 -7.13 1.95
CA LEU A 58 1.35 -7.58 0.67
C LEU A 58 0.74 -6.41 -0.11
N LEU A 59 1.08 -5.16 0.23
CA LEU A 59 0.48 -3.99 -0.45
C LEU A 59 0.70 -4.05 -1.95
N THR A 60 1.92 -4.38 -2.38
CA THR A 60 2.28 -4.45 -3.80
C THR A 60 1.52 -5.51 -4.59
N THR A 61 0.90 -6.51 -3.95
CA THR A 61 0.08 -7.52 -4.64
C THR A 61 -1.31 -7.00 -5.00
N LEU A 62 -1.67 -5.79 -4.57
CA LEU A 62 -2.96 -5.14 -4.85
C LEU A 62 -2.90 -4.17 -6.05
N LEU A 63 -1.77 -4.14 -6.75
CA LEU A 63 -1.53 -3.34 -7.97
C LEU A 63 -1.64 -4.18 -9.24
#